data_AF-A0A6C8DHR3-F1
#
_entry.id   AF-A0A6C8DHR3-F1
#
_cell.length_a   1.000
_cell.length_b   1.000
_cell.length_c   1.000
_cell.angle_alpha   90.00
_cell.angle_beta   90.00
_cell.angle_gamma   90.00
#
_symmetry.space_group_name_H-M   'P 1'
#
loop_
_entity.id
_entity.type
_entity.pdbx_description
1 polymer ?
#
loop_
_entity_poly.entity_id
_entity_poly.type
_entity_poly.pdbx_seq_one_letter_code
_entity_poly.pdbx_strand_id
1 'polypeptide(L)'
;PLNSQSDSLYHKSSLRQIYDQKAFLWKENQCFDIAFFNEKNELCEGSRSNIIIKKDKVLYTPTLQSGLLNGIYRQFLLDLGLIKEKKLFKEDLLNADEIYCINSVRGLQKVSVK
;
A
#
# COMPACT_ATOMS: atom_id res chain seq x y z
N PRO A 1 10.99 -7.43 -5.84
CA PRO A 1 10.83 -6.05 -5.33
C PRO A 1 10.26 -5.18 -6.44
N LEU A 2 9.47 -4.15 -6.11
CA LEU A 2 9.12 -3.11 -7.08
C LEU A 2 10.36 -2.26 -7.39
N ASN A 3 10.41 -1.64 -8.56
CA ASN A 3 11.44 -0.66 -8.91
C ASN A 3 10.85 0.73 -8.75
N SER A 4 11.32 1.50 -7.75
CA SER A 4 10.80 2.85 -7.44
C SER A 4 10.91 3.85 -8.60
N GLN A 5 11.77 3.58 -9.59
CA GLN A 5 11.97 4.42 -10.78
C GLN A 5 11.10 3.99 -11.98
N SER A 6 10.24 2.99 -11.83
CA SER A 6 9.40 2.49 -12.92
C SER A 6 8.15 3.35 -13.08
N ASP A 7 8.04 4.07 -14.20
CA ASP A 7 6.89 4.94 -14.53
C ASP A 7 5.54 4.21 -14.44
N SER A 8 5.51 2.92 -14.79
CA SER A 8 4.31 2.10 -14.77
C SER A 8 3.65 1.96 -13.40
N LEU A 9 4.37 2.23 -12.31
CA LEU A 9 3.82 2.18 -10.94
C LEU A 9 2.91 3.37 -10.62
N TYR A 10 3.10 4.51 -11.29
CA TYR A 10 2.34 5.73 -11.05
C TYR A 10 1.02 5.79 -11.84
N HIS A 11 0.81 4.85 -12.77
CA HIS A 11 -0.37 4.81 -13.63
C HIS A 11 -1.14 3.50 -13.47
N LYS A 12 -2.46 3.61 -13.28
CA LYS A 12 -3.33 2.44 -13.23
C LYS A 12 -3.43 1.81 -14.64
N SER A 13 -2.66 0.76 -14.88
CA SER A 13 -2.63 0.07 -16.17
C SER A 13 -2.89 -1.44 -16.05
N SER A 14 -2.97 -2.12 -17.19
CA SER A 14 -3.00 -3.58 -17.30
C SER A 14 -1.60 -4.23 -17.17
N LEU A 15 -0.51 -3.45 -17.11
CA LEU A 15 0.85 -3.94 -16.93
C LEU A 15 1.09 -4.33 -15.46
N ARG A 16 0.56 -5.50 -15.06
CA ARG A 16 0.46 -5.92 -13.65
C ARG A 16 1.21 -7.19 -13.31
N GLN A 17 2.10 -7.65 -14.18
CA GLN A 17 2.81 -8.94 -14.06
C GLN A 17 3.39 -9.19 -12.65
N ILE A 18 4.07 -8.20 -12.06
CA ILE A 18 4.68 -8.33 -10.73
C ILE A 18 3.64 -8.53 -9.60
N TYR A 19 2.48 -7.88 -9.71
CA TYR A 19 1.38 -8.06 -8.76
C TYR A 19 0.67 -9.40 -8.99
N ASP A 20 0.48 -9.78 -10.24
CA ASP A 20 -0.27 -10.97 -10.63
C ASP A 20 0.46 -12.27 -10.26
N GLN A 21 1.80 -12.26 -10.20
CA GLN A 21 2.62 -13.39 -9.72
C GLN A 21 2.22 -13.89 -8.32
N LYS A 22 1.69 -13.01 -7.47
CA LYS A 22 1.24 -13.35 -6.10
C LYS A 22 -0.27 -13.25 -5.92
N ALA A 23 -1.01 -12.80 -6.94
CA ALA A 23 -2.45 -12.54 -6.83
C ALA A 23 -3.30 -13.78 -6.48
N PHE A 24 -2.79 -14.99 -6.73
CA PHE A 24 -3.48 -16.23 -6.34
C PHE A 24 -3.83 -16.25 -4.84
N LEU A 25 -2.98 -15.69 -3.96
CA LEU A 25 -3.23 -15.66 -2.51
C LEU A 25 -4.54 -14.95 -2.14
N TRP A 26 -4.84 -13.80 -2.76
CA TRP A 26 -6.12 -13.12 -2.49
C TRP A 26 -7.26 -13.63 -3.36
N LYS A 27 -6.98 -14.18 -4.56
CA LYS A 27 -8.00 -14.80 -5.42
C LYS A 27 -8.60 -16.06 -4.78
N GLU A 28 -7.78 -16.82 -4.05
CA GLU A 28 -8.19 -18.02 -3.31
C GLU A 28 -8.60 -17.71 -1.86
N ASN A 29 -8.83 -16.43 -1.52
CA ASN A 29 -9.21 -15.98 -0.17
C ASN A 29 -8.23 -16.37 0.95
N GLN A 30 -6.95 -16.58 0.65
CA GLN A 30 -5.91 -16.85 1.66
C GLN A 30 -5.43 -15.58 2.39
N CYS A 31 -5.68 -14.40 1.80
CA CYS A 31 -5.41 -13.09 2.38
C CYS A 31 -6.30 -12.01 1.76
N PHE A 32 -6.39 -10.84 2.39
CA PHE A 32 -7.10 -9.69 1.81
C PHE A 32 -6.33 -9.07 0.64
N ASP A 33 -5.04 -8.82 0.83
CA ASP A 33 -4.09 -8.30 -0.15
C ASP A 33 -2.66 -8.65 0.28
N ILE A 34 -1.68 -8.36 -0.57
CA ILE A 34 -0.26 -8.70 -0.41
C ILE A 34 0.53 -7.41 -0.44
N ALA A 35 1.30 -7.14 0.61
CA ALA A 35 2.16 -5.95 0.69
C ALA A 35 3.41 -6.11 -0.18
N PHE A 36 3.73 -5.09 -0.98
CA PHE A 36 4.92 -5.02 -1.83
C PHE A 36 5.91 -4.00 -1.29
N PHE A 37 7.19 -4.30 -1.50
CA PHE A 37 8.32 -3.47 -1.13
C PHE A 37 9.20 -3.19 -2.34
N ASN A 38 9.83 -2.03 -2.36
CA ASN A 38 10.75 -1.64 -3.43
C ASN A 38 12.15 -2.21 -3.23
N GLU A 39 13.08 -1.86 -4.11
CA GLU A 39 14.49 -2.27 -4.06
C GLU A 39 15.26 -1.76 -2.83
N LYS A 40 14.71 -0.79 -2.10
CA LYS A 40 15.27 -0.20 -0.87
C LYS A 40 14.60 -0.76 0.39
N ASN A 41 13.77 -1.79 0.25
CA ASN A 41 12.94 -2.37 1.32
C ASN A 41 11.91 -1.39 1.92
N GLU A 42 11.59 -0.29 1.23
CA GLU A 42 10.51 0.60 1.63
C GLU A 42 9.17 -0.04 1.22
N LEU A 43 8.19 0.02 2.12
CA LEU A 43 6.81 -0.37 1.85
C LEU A 43 6.25 0.52 0.74
N CYS A 44 5.57 -0.09 -0.24
CA CYS A 44 4.96 0.62 -1.35
C CYS A 44 3.44 0.62 -1.22
N GLU A 45 2.82 -0.52 -1.50
CA GLU A 45 1.37 -0.68 -1.56
C GLU A 45 0.98 -2.17 -1.55
N GLY A 46 -0.32 -2.45 -1.56
CA GLY A 46 -0.87 -3.77 -1.83
C GLY A 46 -0.96 -4.07 -3.34
N SER A 47 -1.34 -5.29 -3.73
CA SER A 47 -1.55 -5.61 -5.14
C SER A 47 -2.72 -4.85 -5.77
N ARG A 48 -3.71 -4.45 -4.96
CA ARG A 48 -4.94 -3.77 -5.40
C ARG A 48 -5.40 -2.68 -4.43
N SER A 49 -4.52 -2.21 -3.56
CA SER A 49 -4.81 -1.23 -2.52
C SER A 49 -3.58 -0.39 -2.18
N ASN A 50 -3.77 0.84 -1.71
CA ASN A 50 -2.72 1.53 -0.95
C ASN A 50 -2.80 1.10 0.52
N ILE A 51 -1.71 1.28 1.27
CA ILE A 51 -1.62 0.88 2.67
C ILE A 51 -1.53 2.12 3.57
N ILE A 52 -2.26 2.09 4.67
CA ILE A 52 -2.13 3.03 5.78
C ILE A 52 -1.78 2.23 7.04
N ILE A 53 -0.84 2.74 7.84
CA ILE A 53 -0.62 2.27 9.20
C ILE A 53 -1.03 3.35 10.18
N LYS A 54 -1.50 2.94 11.36
CA LYS A 54 -1.68 3.82 12.51
C LYS A 54 -0.56 3.57 13.50
N LYS A 55 0.11 4.63 13.92
CA LYS A 55 1.08 4.57 15.00
C LYS A 55 0.99 5.83 15.85
N ASP A 56 0.85 5.65 17.15
CA ASP A 56 0.78 6.74 18.14
C ASP A 56 -0.30 7.78 17.79
N LYS A 57 -1.49 7.28 17.45
CA LYS A 57 -2.67 8.05 16.98
C LYS A 57 -2.51 8.78 15.65
N VAL A 58 -1.37 8.66 14.96
CA VAL A 58 -1.14 9.25 13.63
C VAL A 58 -1.29 8.18 12.55
N LEU A 59 -1.92 8.53 11.44
CA LEU A 59 -2.06 7.67 10.27
C LEU A 59 -0.98 8.02 9.23
N TYR A 60 -0.21 7.03 8.82
CA TYR A 60 0.85 7.16 7.83
C TYR A 60 0.57 6.29 6.61
N THR A 61 0.88 6.79 5.42
CA THR A 61 0.91 6.01 4.18
C THR A 61 2.29 6.15 3.53
N PRO A 62 2.78 5.15 2.77
CA PRO A 62 4.03 5.27 2.03
C PRO A 62 4.08 6.51 1.13
N THR A 63 5.25 7.14 1.03
CA THR A 63 5.52 8.27 0.11
C THR A 63 5.48 7.83 -1.34
N LEU A 64 4.99 8.65 -2.27
CA LEU A 64 4.99 8.30 -3.70
C LEU A 64 6.37 7.88 -4.24
N GLN A 65 7.46 8.46 -3.72
CA GLN A 65 8.84 8.13 -4.10
C GLN A 65 9.24 6.69 -3.77
N SER A 66 8.47 5.98 -2.95
CA SER A 66 8.69 4.55 -2.69
C SER A 66 8.25 3.67 -3.87
N GLY A 67 7.52 4.21 -4.86
CA GLY A 67 7.09 3.48 -6.05
C GLY A 67 5.74 2.80 -5.85
N LEU A 68 4.68 3.59 -5.76
CA LEU A 68 3.31 3.12 -5.65
C LEU A 68 2.36 3.97 -6.51
N LEU A 69 1.16 3.44 -6.75
CA LEU A 69 0.12 4.18 -7.42
C LEU A 69 -0.36 5.35 -6.58
N ASN A 70 -0.51 6.53 -7.17
CA ASN A 70 -1.19 7.65 -6.53
C ASN A 70 -2.72 7.44 -6.50
N GLY A 71 -3.18 6.50 -5.67
CA GLY A 71 -4.58 6.10 -5.62
C GLY A 71 -5.49 7.26 -5.19
N ILE A 72 -6.63 7.41 -5.88
CA ILE A 72 -7.55 8.54 -5.65
C ILE A 72 -8.04 8.62 -4.20
N TYR A 73 -8.36 7.48 -3.57
CA TYR A 73 -8.80 7.50 -2.17
C TYR A 73 -7.68 7.85 -1.19
N ARG A 74 -6.43 7.46 -1.51
CA ARG A 74 -5.24 7.88 -0.75
C ARG A 74 -5.05 9.40 -0.87
N GLN A 75 -5.10 9.95 -2.08
CA GLN A 75 -4.97 11.39 -2.32
C GLN A 75 -6.06 12.17 -1.59
N PHE A 76 -7.32 11.72 -1.68
CA PHE A 76 -8.43 12.34 -0.97
C PHE A 76 -8.19 12.44 0.55
N LEU A 77 -7.68 11.37 1.19
CA LEU A 77 -7.37 11.38 2.62
C LEU A 77 -6.17 12.28 2.97
N LEU A 78 -5.19 12.40 2.07
CA LEU A 78 -4.07 13.33 2.21
C LEU A 78 -4.55 14.78 2.13
N ASP A 79 -5.42 15.10 1.16
CA ASP A 79 -5.96 16.44 0.95
C ASP A 79 -6.81 16.91 2.14
N LEU A 80 -7.51 15.97 2.80
CA LEU A 80 -8.23 16.24 4.06
C LEU A 80 -7.32 16.33 5.29
N GLY A 81 -6.03 16.05 5.16
CA GLY A 81 -5.08 16.03 6.28
C GLY A 81 -5.30 14.88 7.28
N LEU A 82 -6.06 13.85 6.88
CA LEU A 82 -6.39 12.71 7.74
C LEU A 82 -5.25 11.69 7.85
N ILE A 83 -4.38 11.64 6.84
CA ILE A 83 -3.19 10.79 6.80
C ILE A 83 -1.97 11.60 6.37
N LYS A 84 -0.77 11.10 6.67
CA LYS A 84 0.50 11.73 6.31
C LYS A 84 1.39 10.79 5.51
N GLU A 85 2.15 11.32 4.58
CA GLU A 85 3.18 10.53 3.91
C GLU A 85 4.38 10.29 4.85
N LYS A 86 4.92 9.07 4.85
CA LYS A 86 6.15 8.69 5.54
C LYS A 86 6.82 7.55 4.77
N LYS A 87 8.16 7.51 4.76
CA LYS A 87 8.87 6.29 4.36
C LYS A 87 8.65 5.21 5.42
N LEU A 88 8.08 4.09 5.01
CA LEU A 88 7.70 3.00 5.90
C LEU A 88 8.48 1.74 5.51
N PHE A 89 8.76 0.90 6.49
CA PHE A 89 9.49 -0.36 6.34
C PHE A 89 8.69 -1.52 6.93
N LYS A 90 9.23 -2.74 6.80
CA LYS A 90 8.59 -3.94 7.34
C LYS A 90 8.36 -3.83 8.84
N GLU A 91 9.30 -3.25 9.57
CA GLU A 91 9.23 -3.03 11.00
C GLU A 91 8.09 -2.07 11.37
N ASP A 92 7.79 -1.05 10.55
CA ASP A 92 6.66 -0.16 10.80
C ASP A 92 5.32 -0.92 10.71
N LEU A 93 5.19 -1.90 9.81
CA LEU A 93 4.00 -2.76 9.74
C LEU A 93 3.86 -3.65 10.97
N LEU A 94 4.96 -4.29 11.38
CA LEU A 94 4.94 -5.21 12.53
C LEU A 94 4.67 -4.48 13.86
N ASN A 95 5.09 -3.22 13.96
CA ASN A 95 4.92 -2.39 15.15
C ASN A 95 3.71 -1.43 15.08
N ALA A 96 2.91 -1.49 14.00
CA ALA A 96 1.73 -0.63 13.84
C ALA A 96 0.64 -1.00 14.84
N ASP A 97 -0.06 0.01 15.36
CA ASP A 97 -1.21 -0.22 16.24
C ASP A 97 -2.40 -0.75 15.44
N GLU A 98 -2.58 -0.25 14.21
CA GLU A 98 -3.60 -0.70 13.25
C GLU A 98 -3.05 -0.60 11.81
N ILE A 99 -3.50 -1.48 10.93
CA ILE A 99 -3.15 -1.47 9.50
C ILE A 99 -4.43 -1.45 8.69
N TYR A 100 -4.43 -0.67 7.61
CA TYR A 100 -5.53 -0.56 6.69
C TYR A 100 -5.07 -0.73 5.24
N CYS A 101 -5.85 -1.46 4.47
CA CYS A 101 -5.79 -1.43 3.02
C CYS A 101 -6.92 -0.53 2.51
N ILE A 102 -6.60 0.35 1.55
CA ILE A 102 -7.54 1.32 1.00
C ILE A 102 -7.60 1.29 -0.52
N ASN A 103 -8.79 1.50 -1.09
CA ASN A 103 -8.98 1.89 -2.48
C ASN A 103 -10.35 2.54 -2.68
N SER A 104 -10.60 3.13 -3.86
CA SER A 104 -11.84 3.83 -4.17
C SER A 104 -13.08 2.93 -4.30
N VAL A 105 -12.91 1.61 -4.43
CA VAL A 105 -14.02 0.66 -4.61
C VAL A 105 -14.50 0.08 -3.28
N ARG A 106 -13.57 -0.17 -2.34
CA ARG A 106 -13.84 -0.84 -1.05
C ARG A 106 -13.70 0.10 0.15
N GLY A 107 -13.27 1.34 -0.07
CA GLY A 107 -13.02 2.28 1.02
C GLY A 107 -11.88 1.81 1.90
N LEU A 108 -12.07 1.88 3.22
CA LEU A 108 -11.07 1.57 4.24
C LEU A 108 -11.34 0.20 4.88
N GLN A 109 -10.39 -0.72 4.72
CA GLN A 109 -10.47 -2.06 5.32
C GLN A 109 -9.37 -2.25 6.35
N LYS A 110 -9.74 -2.50 7.61
CA LYS A 110 -8.78 -2.89 8.65
C LYS A 110 -8.28 -4.31 8.39
N VAL A 111 -6.97 -4.51 8.51
CA VAL A 111 -6.25 -5.78 8.25
C VAL A 111 -5.17 -6.01 9.31
N SER A 112 -4.60 -7.21 9.33
CA SER A 112 -3.43 -7.59 10.14
C SER A 112 -2.41 -8.32 9.28
N VAL A 113 -1.13 -8.26 9.67
CA VAL A 113 -0.08 -9.08 9.05
C VAL A 113 -0.29 -10.54 9.48
N LYS A 114 -0.08 -11.47 8.54
CA LYS A 114 -0.11 -12.92 8.79
C LYS A 114 1.30 -13.45 9.04
#